data_AF-A0A7K1JFR4-F1
#
_entry.id   AF-A0A7K1JFR4-F1
#
_cell.length_a   1.000
_cell.length_b   1.000
_cell.length_c   1.000
_cell.angle_alpha   90.00
_cell.angle_beta   90.00
_cell.angle_gamma   90.00
#
_symmetry.space_group_name_H-M   'P 1'
#
loop_
_entity.id
_entity.type
_entity.pdbx_description
1 polymer ?
#
loop_
_entity_poly.entity_id
_entity_poly.type
_entity_poly.pdbx_seq_one_letter_code
_entity_poly.pdbx_strand_id
1 'polypeptide(L)'
;MTDAGTVAVALLIVLLLAPDMSEIGVFGVSLKRRLAAAEDKASKSEAKAENLETQVQIQSARIENLTVSLAAANATAGAAANAQVHQHQYFLSGSPAERAEAEKFGAELPGKAEAFVRGEITHPAATASAPDEHKADPVLATQLIENWETLAASLDLPPSRRGARSDFLRIKVTSERAEEFQMIFDEELRFVRLARNNVAHAQPITNQELHSAVDVSTELLRILRTPPSQ
;
A
#
# COMPACT_ATOMS: atom_id res chain seq x y z
N MET A 1 -29.00 76.17 65.52
CA MET A 1 -30.21 76.03 64.70
C MET A 1 -29.76 75.67 63.30
N THR A 2 -29.73 74.38 62.98
CA THR A 2 -29.59 73.92 61.60
C THR A 2 -30.96 74.13 60.96
N ASP A 3 -31.06 75.15 60.12
CA ASP A 3 -32.31 75.51 59.46
C ASP A 3 -32.80 74.30 58.65
N ALA A 4 -34.08 73.94 58.81
CA ALA A 4 -34.65 72.76 58.16
C ALA A 4 -34.47 72.82 56.64
N GLY A 5 -34.41 74.04 56.08
CA GLY A 5 -34.09 74.30 54.69
C GLY A 5 -32.69 73.80 54.28
N THR A 6 -31.66 74.04 55.10
CA THR A 6 -30.30 73.56 54.81
C THR A 6 -30.21 72.04 54.79
N VAL A 7 -30.91 71.36 55.70
CA VAL A 7 -30.95 69.88 55.72
C VAL A 7 -31.72 69.35 54.51
N ALA A 8 -32.85 69.98 54.16
CA ALA A 8 -33.63 69.60 52.99
C ALA A 8 -32.86 69.77 51.67
N VAL A 9 -32.11 70.87 51.52
CA VAL A 9 -31.27 71.12 50.33
C VAL A 9 -30.11 70.13 50.27
N ALA A 10 -29.46 69.83 51.40
CA ALA A 10 -28.40 68.83 51.43
C ALA A 10 -28.91 67.43 51.06
N LEU A 11 -30.09 67.04 51.57
CA LEU A 11 -30.74 65.77 51.22
C LEU A 11 -31.13 65.72 49.74
N LEU A 12 -31.64 66.82 49.19
CA LEU A 12 -32.04 66.91 47.79
C LEU A 12 -30.83 66.83 46.85
N ILE A 13 -29.69 67.43 47.21
CA ILE A 13 -28.43 67.31 46.47
C ILE A 13 -27.93 65.86 46.51
N VAL A 14 -27.94 65.20 47.67
CA VAL A 14 -27.55 63.77 47.79
C VAL A 14 -28.49 62.88 46.98
N LEU A 15 -29.79 63.17 46.97
CA LEU A 15 -30.79 62.38 46.25
C LEU A 15 -30.75 62.62 44.73
N LEU A 16 -30.28 63.79 44.27
CA LEU A 16 -29.97 64.05 42.86
C LEU A 16 -28.64 63.43 42.41
N LEU A 17 -27.67 63.27 43.31
CA LEU A 17 -26.37 62.65 43.00
C LEU A 17 -26.37 61.12 43.10
N ALA A 18 -27.29 60.54 43.86
CA ALA A 18 -27.41 59.09 44.03
C ALA A 18 -27.70 58.30 42.73
N PRO A 19 -28.56 58.76 41.79
CA PRO A 19 -28.80 58.07 40.52
C PRO A 19 -27.55 58.02 39.62
N ASP A 20 -26.77 59.09 39.55
CA ASP A 20 -25.61 59.18 38.65
C ASP A 20 -24.46 58.24 39.07
N MET A 21 -24.33 57.96 40.38
CA MET A 21 -23.37 56.97 40.88
C MET A 21 -23.84 55.52 40.66
N SER A 22 -25.15 55.29 40.58
CA SER A 22 -25.75 53.97 40.36
C SER A 22 -25.53 53.45 38.93
N GLU A 23 -25.58 54.32 37.91
CA GLU A 23 -25.37 53.91 36.51
C GLU A 23 -23.90 53.56 36.20
N ILE A 24 -22.93 54.27 36.79
CA ILE A 24 -21.50 54.01 36.59
C ILE A 24 -21.07 52.66 37.19
N GLY A 25 -21.71 52.24 38.29
CA GLY A 25 -21.49 50.93 38.91
C GLY A 25 -21.95 49.76 38.03
N VAL A 26 -23.13 49.87 37.41
CA VAL A 26 -23.71 48.79 36.58
C VAL A 26 -22.94 48.62 35.27
N PHE A 27 -22.52 49.73 34.63
CA PHE A 27 -21.69 49.66 33.44
C PHE A 27 -20.30 49.06 33.72
N GLY A 28 -19.66 49.43 34.84
CA GLY A 28 -18.38 48.89 35.26
C GLY A 28 -18.42 47.38 35.56
N VAL A 29 -19.50 46.89 36.18
CA VAL A 29 -19.68 45.44 36.44
C VAL A 29 -19.92 44.67 35.13
N SER A 30 -20.65 45.24 34.16
CA SER A 30 -20.86 44.59 32.87
C SER A 30 -19.57 44.49 32.05
N LEU A 31 -18.73 45.53 32.08
CA LEU A 31 -17.42 45.57 31.41
C LEU A 31 -16.46 44.59 32.07
N LYS A 32 -16.37 44.57 33.41
CA LYS A 32 -15.58 43.56 34.14
C LYS A 32 -16.03 42.14 33.85
N ARG A 33 -17.34 41.90 33.76
CA ARG A 33 -17.89 40.57 33.47
C ARG A 33 -17.62 40.14 32.02
N ARG A 34 -17.67 41.07 31.06
CA ARG A 34 -17.31 40.82 29.66
C ARG A 34 -15.81 40.60 29.49
N LEU A 35 -14.98 41.36 30.20
CA LEU A 35 -13.52 41.19 30.21
C LEU A 35 -13.15 39.83 30.80
N ALA A 36 -13.71 39.47 31.97
CA ALA A 36 -13.48 38.15 32.58
C ALA A 36 -13.96 36.99 31.68
N ALA A 37 -15.09 37.16 30.98
CA ALA A 37 -15.55 36.16 30.01
C ALA A 37 -14.65 36.06 28.76
N ALA A 38 -14.04 37.17 28.33
CA ALA A 38 -13.08 37.19 27.23
C ALA A 38 -11.73 36.56 27.66
N GLU A 39 -11.26 36.84 28.87
CA GLU A 39 -10.06 36.21 29.46
C GLU A 39 -10.24 34.70 29.68
N ASP A 40 -11.40 34.28 30.18
CA ASP A 40 -11.74 32.85 30.31
C ASP A 40 -11.84 32.16 28.94
N LYS A 41 -12.35 32.85 27.91
CA LYS A 41 -12.39 32.30 26.54
C LYS A 41 -11.00 32.26 25.90
N ALA A 42 -10.16 33.25 26.15
CA ALA A 42 -8.79 33.31 25.67
C ALA A 42 -7.95 32.19 26.29
N SER A 43 -7.97 32.04 27.62
CA SER A 43 -7.27 30.97 28.34
C SER A 43 -7.77 29.57 27.94
N LYS A 44 -9.07 29.38 27.73
CA LYS A 44 -9.60 28.13 27.17
C LYS A 44 -9.18 27.87 25.74
N SER A 45 -8.94 28.90 24.94
CA SER A 45 -8.42 28.75 23.57
C SER A 45 -6.93 28.41 23.57
N GLU A 46 -6.16 29.01 24.48
CA GLU A 46 -4.74 28.76 24.69
C GLU A 46 -4.51 27.32 25.16
N ALA A 47 -5.26 26.87 26.17
CA ALA A 47 -5.23 25.47 26.61
C ALA A 47 -5.66 24.48 25.52
N LYS A 48 -6.54 24.87 24.59
CA LYS A 48 -6.90 24.03 23.43
C LYS A 48 -5.79 24.01 22.38
N ALA A 49 -5.13 25.14 22.15
CA ALA A 49 -3.99 25.24 21.25
C ALA A 49 -2.82 24.39 21.76
N GLU A 50 -2.49 24.46 23.05
CA GLU A 50 -1.46 23.61 23.68
C GLU A 50 -1.78 22.12 23.58
N ASN A 51 -3.05 21.74 23.82
CA ASN A 51 -3.48 20.35 23.67
C ASN A 51 -3.38 19.86 22.21
N LEU A 52 -3.73 20.71 21.24
CA LEU A 52 -3.61 20.39 19.82
C LEU A 52 -2.13 20.30 19.40
N GLU A 53 -1.29 21.21 19.87
CA GLU A 53 0.15 21.17 19.62
C GLU A 53 0.75 19.88 20.19
N THR A 54 0.39 19.52 21.42
CA THR A 54 0.81 18.27 22.06
C THR A 54 0.32 17.05 21.25
N GLN A 55 -0.93 17.08 20.75
CA GLN A 55 -1.48 16.02 19.92
C GLN A 55 -0.74 15.88 18.58
N VAL A 56 -0.38 17.00 17.95
CA VAL A 56 0.41 17.02 16.71
C VAL A 56 1.82 16.50 16.94
N GLN A 57 2.48 16.89 18.04
CA GLN A 57 3.80 16.37 18.42
C GLN A 57 3.78 14.86 18.69
N ILE A 58 2.72 14.34 19.33
CA ILE A 58 2.56 12.90 19.52
C ILE A 58 2.34 12.19 18.17
N GLN A 59 1.58 12.79 17.26
CA GLN A 59 1.37 12.24 15.92
C GLN A 59 2.66 12.23 15.09
N SER A 60 3.47 13.30 15.13
CA SER A 60 4.75 13.34 14.44
C SER A 60 5.71 12.28 14.98
N ALA A 61 5.80 12.12 16.30
CA ALA A 61 6.60 11.07 16.92
C ALA A 61 6.14 9.66 16.55
N ARG A 62 4.83 9.43 16.39
CA ARG A 62 4.28 8.14 15.90
C ARG A 62 4.63 7.91 14.43
N ILE A 63 4.56 8.93 13.58
CA ILE A 63 4.93 8.82 12.16
C ILE A 63 6.43 8.54 12.04
N GLU A 64 7.27 9.22 12.81
CA GLU A 64 8.71 8.96 12.85
C GLU A 64 9.00 7.52 13.31
N ASN A 65 8.33 7.04 14.37
CA ASN A 65 8.47 5.65 14.82
C ASN A 65 7.98 4.63 13.78
N LEU A 66 6.87 4.91 13.08
CA LEU A 66 6.41 4.05 11.97
C LEU A 66 7.40 4.08 10.80
N THR A 67 8.00 5.23 10.51
CA THR A 67 8.97 5.39 9.42
C THR A 67 10.27 4.67 9.75
N VAL A 68 10.75 4.78 10.99
CA VAL A 68 11.91 4.04 11.49
C VAL A 68 11.61 2.54 11.56
N SER A 69 10.43 2.13 12.03
CA SER A 69 10.02 0.72 12.05
C SER A 69 9.85 0.15 10.64
N LEU A 70 9.35 0.95 9.68
CA LEU A 70 9.22 0.54 8.28
C LEU A 70 10.58 0.50 7.59
N ALA A 71 11.47 1.45 7.89
CA ALA A 71 12.84 1.44 7.40
C ALA A 71 13.63 0.26 7.99
N ALA A 72 13.44 -0.06 9.27
CA ALA A 72 14.04 -1.23 9.92
C ALA A 72 13.45 -2.55 9.38
N ALA A 73 12.12 -2.60 9.16
CA ALA A 73 11.46 -3.74 8.52
C ALA A 73 11.89 -3.91 7.06
N ASN A 74 12.08 -2.83 6.31
CA ASN A 74 12.63 -2.87 4.95
C ASN A 74 14.14 -3.14 4.94
N ALA A 75 14.88 -2.78 6.00
CA ALA A 75 16.29 -3.13 6.14
C ALA A 75 16.48 -4.59 6.56
N THR A 76 15.56 -5.18 7.35
CA THR A 76 15.59 -6.60 7.72
C THR A 76 14.96 -7.48 6.64
N ALA A 77 13.86 -7.06 6.01
CA ALA A 77 13.34 -7.70 4.79
C ALA A 77 14.32 -7.50 3.62
N GLY A 78 15.00 -6.36 3.54
CA GLY A 78 16.05 -6.07 2.56
C GLY A 78 17.38 -6.75 2.87
N ALA A 79 17.71 -7.08 4.12
CA ALA A 79 18.90 -7.88 4.46
C ALA A 79 18.64 -9.38 4.33
N ALA A 80 17.42 -9.86 4.62
CA ALA A 80 17.01 -11.24 4.33
C ALA A 80 16.81 -11.44 2.82
N ALA A 81 16.22 -10.46 2.12
CA ALA A 81 16.14 -10.46 0.66
C ALA A 81 17.50 -10.22 0.02
N ASN A 82 18.40 -9.37 0.54
CA ASN A 82 19.76 -9.22 -0.01
C ASN A 82 20.67 -10.39 0.31
N ALA A 83 20.45 -11.16 1.38
CA ALA A 83 21.20 -12.40 1.59
C ALA A 83 20.81 -13.50 0.57
N GLN A 84 19.54 -13.55 0.15
CA GLN A 84 19.10 -14.43 -0.96
C GLN A 84 19.35 -13.83 -2.36
N VAL A 85 19.24 -12.51 -2.52
CA VAL A 85 19.46 -11.80 -3.78
C VAL A 85 20.95 -11.64 -4.06
N HIS A 86 21.83 -11.55 -3.08
CA HIS A 86 23.27 -11.70 -3.34
C HIS A 86 23.67 -13.14 -3.67
N GLN A 87 22.81 -14.14 -3.53
CA GLN A 87 23.04 -15.45 -4.15
C GLN A 87 22.45 -15.54 -5.57
N HIS A 88 21.43 -14.74 -5.90
CA HIS A 88 20.75 -14.77 -7.20
C HIS A 88 21.15 -13.67 -8.20
N GLN A 89 21.79 -12.59 -7.75
CA GLN A 89 22.23 -11.50 -8.62
C GLN A 89 23.59 -11.78 -9.28
N TYR A 90 24.32 -12.80 -8.81
CA TYR A 90 25.51 -13.30 -9.53
C TYR A 90 25.17 -14.26 -10.67
N PHE A 91 23.91 -14.68 -10.84
CA PHE A 91 23.54 -15.62 -11.89
C PHE A 91 23.32 -14.98 -13.27
N LEU A 92 23.22 -13.65 -13.35
CA LEU A 92 22.78 -12.96 -14.56
C LEU A 92 23.75 -11.88 -15.07
N SER A 93 24.88 -11.67 -14.39
CA SER A 93 25.97 -10.83 -14.91
C SER A 93 27.09 -11.68 -15.52
N GLY A 94 26.79 -12.37 -16.62
CA GLY A 94 27.68 -12.41 -17.77
C GLY A 94 28.89 -13.34 -17.72
N SER A 95 28.69 -14.65 -17.53
CA SER A 95 29.57 -15.64 -18.17
C SER A 95 28.84 -16.32 -19.34
N PRO A 96 29.52 -16.64 -20.46
CA PRO A 96 28.91 -17.37 -21.58
C PRO A 96 28.44 -18.79 -21.20
N ALA A 97 28.84 -19.32 -20.03
CA ALA A 97 28.40 -20.60 -19.50
C ALA A 97 26.98 -20.55 -18.88
N GLU A 98 26.58 -19.42 -18.27
CA GLU A 98 25.29 -19.29 -17.56
C GLU A 98 24.14 -18.92 -18.51
N ARG A 99 24.42 -18.27 -19.65
CA ARG A 99 23.44 -18.08 -20.73
C ARG A 99 22.93 -19.41 -21.31
N ALA A 100 23.76 -20.46 -21.26
CA ALA A 100 23.38 -21.81 -21.64
C ALA A 100 22.45 -22.50 -20.62
N GLU A 101 22.25 -21.93 -19.42
CA GLU A 101 21.34 -22.46 -18.39
C GLU A 101 19.93 -21.87 -18.50
N ALA A 102 19.80 -20.60 -18.87
CA ALA A 102 18.49 -19.97 -19.10
C ALA A 102 17.77 -20.56 -20.34
N GLU A 103 18.51 -20.92 -21.40
CA GLU A 103 17.95 -21.60 -22.57
C GLU A 103 17.41 -23.02 -22.26
N LYS A 104 17.84 -23.65 -21.16
CA LYS A 104 17.34 -24.98 -20.75
C LYS A 104 15.89 -24.94 -20.27
N PHE A 105 15.47 -23.86 -19.61
CA PHE A 105 14.12 -23.79 -19.03
C PHE A 105 13.01 -23.72 -20.09
N GLY A 106 13.24 -23.03 -21.22
CA GLY A 106 12.24 -22.89 -22.29
C GLY A 106 12.05 -24.15 -23.15
N ALA A 107 13.10 -24.96 -23.31
CA ALA A 107 13.05 -26.19 -24.13
C ALA A 107 12.36 -27.37 -23.40
N GLU A 108 12.22 -27.31 -22.08
CA GLU A 108 11.76 -28.43 -21.24
C GLU A 108 10.24 -28.50 -21.01
N LEU A 109 9.51 -27.42 -21.27
CA LEU A 109 8.08 -27.30 -20.98
C LEU A 109 7.18 -28.30 -21.75
N PRO A 110 7.35 -28.53 -23.07
CA PRO A 110 6.51 -29.47 -23.82
C PRO A 110 6.70 -30.92 -23.35
N GLY A 111 7.94 -31.30 -23.04
CA GLY A 111 8.28 -32.64 -22.55
C GLY A 111 7.77 -32.91 -21.14
N LYS A 112 7.88 -31.92 -20.24
CA LYS A 112 7.34 -32.02 -18.87
C LYS A 112 5.81 -32.08 -18.85
N ALA A 113 5.13 -31.35 -19.73
CA ALA A 113 3.69 -31.40 -19.87
C ALA A 113 3.18 -32.79 -20.35
N GLU A 114 3.86 -33.39 -21.33
CA GLU A 114 3.54 -34.75 -21.80
C GLU A 114 3.95 -35.86 -20.81
N ALA A 115 5.00 -35.63 -20.02
CA ALA A 115 5.50 -36.53 -18.98
C ALA A 115 4.63 -36.50 -17.72
N PHE A 116 4.09 -35.34 -17.33
CA PHE A 116 3.11 -35.23 -16.25
C PHE A 116 1.80 -35.96 -16.59
N VAL A 117 1.41 -35.93 -17.86
CA VAL A 117 0.25 -36.69 -18.37
C VAL A 117 0.51 -38.22 -18.40
N ARG A 118 1.77 -38.68 -18.35
CA ARG A 118 2.15 -40.10 -18.47
C ARG A 118 2.90 -40.73 -17.28
N GLY A 119 3.39 -39.95 -16.32
CA GLY A 119 4.03 -40.42 -15.08
C GLY A 119 5.51 -40.84 -15.16
N GLU A 120 6.29 -40.39 -16.15
CA GLU A 120 7.67 -40.86 -16.37
C GLU A 120 8.70 -39.70 -16.48
N ILE A 121 9.88 -39.84 -15.85
CA ILE A 121 10.91 -38.79 -15.71
C ILE A 121 12.02 -38.99 -16.75
N THR A 122 12.23 -38.04 -17.67
CA THR A 122 13.47 -37.97 -18.49
C THR A 122 13.87 -36.53 -18.88
N HIS A 123 15.20 -36.31 -18.98
CA HIS A 123 15.86 -35.04 -19.37
C HIS A 123 16.03 -34.91 -20.90
N PRO A 124 15.95 -33.69 -21.49
CA PRO A 124 16.31 -33.49 -22.89
C PRO A 124 17.37 -32.41 -23.18
N ALA A 125 17.81 -32.44 -24.45
CA ALA A 125 18.84 -31.65 -25.11
C ALA A 125 18.29 -30.40 -25.82
N ALA A 126 19.23 -29.53 -26.25
CA ALA A 126 19.06 -28.13 -26.65
C ALA A 126 18.64 -27.85 -28.10
N THR A 127 18.07 -26.65 -28.33
CA THR A 127 18.28 -25.82 -29.54
C THR A 127 17.94 -24.33 -29.29
N ALA A 128 18.65 -23.44 -30.00
CA ALA A 128 18.86 -22.01 -29.75
C ALA A 128 18.02 -21.03 -30.61
N SER A 129 17.95 -19.74 -30.22
CA SER A 129 18.29 -18.53 -31.03
C SER A 129 17.67 -17.21 -30.51
N ALA A 130 18.47 -16.14 -30.49
CA ALA A 130 18.12 -14.71 -30.34
C ALA A 130 18.09 -13.98 -31.72
N PRO A 131 17.52 -12.76 -31.89
CA PRO A 131 18.21 -11.52 -31.46
C PRO A 131 17.30 -10.36 -30.97
N ASP A 132 17.96 -9.34 -30.41
CA ASP A 132 17.48 -8.11 -29.72
C ASP A 132 16.28 -7.34 -30.30
N GLU A 133 15.38 -6.90 -29.40
CA GLU A 133 14.65 -5.62 -29.48
C GLU A 133 14.39 -5.07 -28.06
N HIS A 134 15.05 -3.97 -27.69
CA HIS A 134 15.07 -3.41 -26.32
C HIS A 134 13.81 -2.63 -25.90
N LYS A 135 12.65 -2.94 -26.46
CA LYS A 135 11.36 -2.42 -25.97
C LYS A 135 10.39 -3.56 -25.84
N ALA A 136 9.97 -3.80 -24.58
CA ALA A 136 8.87 -4.67 -24.24
C ALA A 136 7.65 -4.34 -25.09
N ASP A 137 7.16 -5.31 -25.87
CA ASP A 137 5.93 -5.16 -26.64
C ASP A 137 4.76 -4.84 -25.67
N PRO A 138 4.10 -3.66 -25.81
CA PRO A 138 3.02 -3.27 -24.92
C PRO A 138 1.81 -4.24 -24.98
N VAL A 139 1.62 -4.95 -26.09
CA VAL A 139 0.54 -5.93 -26.23
C VAL A 139 0.80 -7.13 -25.34
N LEU A 140 2.01 -7.68 -25.37
CA LEU A 140 2.42 -8.82 -24.54
C LEU A 140 2.45 -8.45 -23.05
N ALA A 141 2.90 -7.24 -22.73
CA ALA A 141 2.87 -6.72 -21.36
C ALA A 141 1.45 -6.67 -20.80
N THR A 142 0.49 -6.20 -21.61
CA THR A 142 -0.93 -6.16 -21.23
C THR A 142 -1.49 -7.56 -21.03
N GLN A 143 -1.22 -8.47 -21.98
CA GLN A 143 -1.65 -9.86 -21.91
C GLN A 143 -1.10 -10.60 -20.67
N LEU A 144 0.18 -10.39 -20.33
CA LEU A 144 0.79 -10.95 -19.13
C LEU A 144 0.07 -10.50 -17.86
N ILE A 145 -0.26 -9.20 -17.77
CA ILE A 145 -1.00 -8.65 -16.62
C ILE A 145 -2.39 -9.28 -16.53
N GLU A 146 -3.13 -9.38 -17.64
CA GLU A 146 -4.47 -9.97 -17.65
C GLU A 146 -4.45 -11.46 -17.26
N ASN A 147 -3.48 -12.22 -17.79
CA ASN A 147 -3.29 -13.62 -17.46
C ASN A 147 -2.97 -13.80 -15.96
N TRP A 148 -2.06 -12.99 -15.43
CA TRP A 148 -1.69 -13.03 -14.01
C TRP A 148 -2.86 -12.69 -13.10
N GLU A 149 -3.66 -11.66 -13.40
CA GLU A 149 -4.81 -11.29 -12.56
C GLU A 149 -5.89 -12.38 -12.59
N THR A 150 -6.06 -13.08 -13.71
CA THR A 150 -6.94 -14.26 -13.84
C THR A 150 -6.44 -15.43 -12.99
N LEU A 151 -5.13 -15.74 -13.04
CA LEU A 151 -4.49 -16.78 -12.23
C LEU A 151 -4.60 -16.45 -10.74
N ALA A 152 -4.24 -15.23 -10.33
CA ALA A 152 -4.28 -14.79 -8.95
C ALA A 152 -5.71 -14.82 -8.37
N ALA A 153 -6.71 -14.41 -9.15
CA ALA A 153 -8.12 -14.50 -8.75
C ALA A 153 -8.61 -15.95 -8.62
N SER A 154 -8.14 -16.84 -9.48
CA SER A 154 -8.56 -18.25 -9.49
C SER A 154 -7.90 -19.07 -8.38
N LEU A 155 -6.66 -18.76 -8.04
CA LEU A 155 -5.86 -19.45 -7.02
C LEU A 155 -5.86 -18.77 -5.64
N ASP A 156 -6.57 -17.65 -5.48
CA ASP A 156 -6.63 -16.87 -4.22
C ASP A 156 -5.25 -16.39 -3.73
N LEU A 157 -4.39 -15.95 -4.66
CA LEU A 157 -3.03 -15.48 -4.34
C LEU A 157 -3.04 -14.04 -3.77
N PRO A 158 -2.30 -13.76 -2.68
CA PRO A 158 -2.13 -12.40 -2.16
C PRO A 158 -1.14 -11.58 -3.02
N PRO A 159 -1.28 -10.23 -3.14
CA PRO A 159 -2.26 -9.33 -2.54
C PRO A 159 -3.18 -8.74 -3.63
N SER A 160 -4.27 -9.43 -3.95
CA SER A 160 -5.37 -8.88 -4.76
C SER A 160 -6.10 -7.76 -4.00
N ARG A 161 -5.45 -6.59 -3.85
CA ARG A 161 -6.07 -5.38 -3.29
C ARG A 161 -7.10 -4.74 -4.25
N ARG A 162 -7.33 -5.33 -5.43
CA ARG A 162 -8.31 -4.88 -6.41
C ARG A 162 -9.63 -5.61 -6.19
N GLY A 163 -10.54 -5.00 -5.43
CA GLY A 163 -11.86 -5.55 -5.12
C GLY A 163 -12.77 -5.75 -6.34
N ALA A 164 -13.84 -6.52 -6.16
CA ALA A 164 -15.02 -6.81 -7.01
C ALA A 164 -14.82 -7.19 -8.50
N ARG A 165 -13.79 -6.67 -9.17
CA ARG A 165 -13.50 -6.89 -10.59
C ARG A 165 -12.76 -8.21 -10.82
N SER A 166 -11.98 -8.68 -9.84
CA SER A 166 -11.30 -9.98 -9.86
C SER A 166 -12.29 -11.15 -9.90
N ASP A 167 -13.46 -11.01 -9.27
CA ASP A 167 -14.45 -12.09 -9.17
C ASP A 167 -15.05 -12.47 -10.53
N PHE A 168 -15.13 -11.53 -11.48
CA PHE A 168 -15.62 -11.81 -12.83
C PHE A 168 -14.64 -12.64 -13.68
N LEU A 169 -13.35 -12.58 -13.37
CA LEU A 169 -12.29 -13.30 -14.08
C LEU A 169 -11.98 -14.66 -13.44
N ARG A 170 -12.58 -14.95 -12.28
CA ARG A 170 -12.27 -16.15 -11.50
C ARG A 170 -12.75 -17.42 -12.20
N ILE A 171 -11.82 -18.31 -12.49
CA ILE A 171 -12.14 -19.70 -12.86
C ILE A 171 -12.55 -20.41 -11.57
N LYS A 172 -13.71 -21.08 -11.58
CA LYS A 172 -14.21 -21.80 -10.42
C LYS A 172 -13.37 -23.07 -10.19
N VAL A 173 -12.48 -23.01 -9.22
CA VAL A 173 -11.64 -24.12 -8.78
C VAL A 173 -11.91 -24.37 -7.29
N THR A 174 -11.94 -25.64 -6.86
CA THR A 174 -12.03 -25.98 -5.43
C THR A 174 -10.75 -25.55 -4.71
N SER A 175 -10.84 -25.22 -3.42
CA SER A 175 -9.68 -24.80 -2.63
C SER A 175 -8.56 -25.85 -2.63
N GLU A 176 -8.90 -27.12 -2.47
CA GLU A 176 -7.95 -28.24 -2.48
C GLU A 176 -7.17 -28.33 -3.81
N ARG A 177 -7.87 -28.18 -4.94
CA ARG A 177 -7.22 -28.20 -6.26
C ARG A 177 -6.36 -26.96 -6.49
N ALA A 178 -6.76 -25.80 -5.96
CA ALA A 178 -5.96 -24.59 -6.04
C ALA A 178 -4.66 -24.71 -5.23
N GLU A 179 -4.70 -25.35 -4.05
CA GLU A 179 -3.52 -25.63 -3.23
C GLU A 179 -2.58 -26.63 -3.92
N GLU A 180 -3.12 -27.72 -4.47
CA GLU A 180 -2.35 -28.70 -5.24
C GLU A 180 -1.69 -28.05 -6.47
N PHE A 181 -2.44 -27.24 -7.21
CA PHE A 181 -1.91 -26.50 -8.36
C PHE A 181 -0.79 -25.55 -7.96
N GLN A 182 -0.95 -24.80 -6.86
CA GLN A 182 0.10 -23.92 -6.33
C GLN A 182 1.36 -24.69 -5.94
N MET A 183 1.20 -25.86 -5.33
CA MET A 183 2.34 -26.69 -4.93
C MET A 183 3.11 -27.24 -6.14
N ILE A 184 2.40 -27.68 -7.19
CA ILE A 184 3.02 -28.26 -8.39
C ILE A 184 3.70 -27.20 -9.26
N PHE A 185 3.07 -26.03 -9.43
CA PHE A 185 3.51 -24.99 -10.35
C PHE A 185 4.09 -23.75 -9.65
N ASP A 186 4.66 -23.91 -8.45
CA ASP A 186 5.19 -22.78 -7.66
C ASP A 186 6.29 -22.03 -8.42
N GLU A 187 7.14 -22.73 -9.15
CA GLU A 187 8.25 -22.14 -9.91
C GLU A 187 7.73 -21.29 -11.08
N GLU A 188 6.78 -21.80 -11.86
CA GLU A 188 6.17 -21.10 -12.97
C GLU A 188 5.35 -19.90 -12.50
N LEU A 189 4.57 -20.05 -11.41
CA LEU A 189 3.83 -18.95 -10.80
C LEU A 189 4.79 -17.85 -10.33
N ARG A 190 5.94 -18.22 -9.76
CA ARG A 190 6.97 -17.28 -9.34
C ARG A 190 7.61 -16.57 -10.52
N PHE A 191 7.92 -17.28 -11.60
CA PHE A 191 8.45 -16.71 -12.84
C PHE A 191 7.48 -15.67 -13.45
N VAL A 192 6.21 -16.04 -13.62
CA VAL A 192 5.18 -15.13 -14.14
C VAL A 192 4.99 -13.93 -13.23
N ARG A 193 5.01 -14.12 -11.91
CA ARG A 193 4.92 -13.03 -10.92
C ARG A 193 6.09 -12.05 -11.04
N LEU A 194 7.31 -12.55 -11.17
CA LEU A 194 8.51 -11.73 -11.35
C LEU A 194 8.44 -10.93 -12.64
N ALA A 195 8.13 -11.59 -13.76
CA ALA A 195 7.97 -10.93 -15.05
C ALA A 195 6.89 -9.83 -15.00
N ARG A 196 5.74 -10.11 -14.38
CA ARG A 196 4.67 -9.13 -14.18
C ARG A 196 5.13 -7.95 -13.33
N ASN A 197 5.87 -8.19 -12.25
CA ASN A 197 6.39 -7.12 -11.40
C ASN A 197 7.39 -6.24 -12.16
N ASN A 198 8.26 -6.83 -12.98
CA ASN A 198 9.19 -6.09 -13.81
C ASN A 198 8.44 -5.18 -14.79
N VAL A 199 7.43 -5.71 -15.47
CA VAL A 199 6.55 -4.94 -16.37
C VAL A 199 5.82 -3.82 -15.61
N ALA A 200 5.21 -4.12 -14.46
CA ALA A 200 4.46 -3.14 -13.67
C ALA A 200 5.30 -2.00 -13.10
N HIS A 201 6.59 -2.27 -12.85
CA HIS A 201 7.55 -1.27 -12.35
C HIS A 201 8.45 -0.69 -13.45
N ALA A 202 8.13 -0.94 -14.72
CA ALA A 202 8.91 -0.50 -15.88
C ALA A 202 10.42 -0.87 -15.78
N GLN A 203 10.71 -2.03 -15.17
CA GLN A 203 12.04 -2.60 -15.14
C GLN A 203 12.37 -3.26 -16.48
N PRO A 204 13.65 -3.30 -16.89
CA PRO A 204 14.04 -3.92 -18.15
C PRO A 204 13.73 -5.41 -18.14
N ILE A 205 12.95 -5.84 -19.13
CA ILE A 205 12.67 -7.25 -19.45
C ILE A 205 12.89 -7.42 -20.96
N THR A 206 13.54 -8.51 -21.36
CA THR A 206 13.74 -8.79 -22.79
C THR A 206 12.42 -9.23 -23.43
N ASN A 207 12.25 -8.98 -24.73
CA ASN A 207 11.06 -9.47 -25.45
C ASN A 207 10.93 -10.99 -25.40
N GLN A 208 12.07 -11.70 -25.42
CA GLN A 208 12.09 -13.15 -25.28
C GLN A 208 11.54 -13.61 -23.93
N GLU A 209 12.00 -13.01 -22.82
CA GLU A 209 11.48 -13.32 -21.48
C GLU A 209 10.00 -12.96 -21.34
N LEU A 210 9.57 -11.85 -21.93
CA LEU A 210 8.17 -11.43 -21.91
C LEU A 210 7.29 -12.42 -22.67
N HIS A 211 7.71 -12.86 -23.86
CA HIS A 211 7.04 -13.93 -24.60
C HIS A 211 6.96 -15.22 -23.77
N SER A 212 8.07 -15.66 -23.19
CA SER A 212 8.09 -16.86 -22.35
C SER A 212 7.14 -16.74 -21.14
N ALA A 213 7.06 -15.57 -20.50
CA ALA A 213 6.13 -15.33 -19.39
C ALA A 213 4.66 -15.37 -19.84
N VAL A 214 4.35 -14.81 -21.02
CA VAL A 214 3.01 -14.87 -21.61
C VAL A 214 2.64 -16.31 -21.96
N ASP A 215 3.54 -17.08 -22.58
CA ASP A 215 3.29 -18.47 -22.94
C ASP A 215 3.06 -19.34 -21.70
N VAL A 216 3.92 -19.23 -20.69
CA VAL A 216 3.79 -19.94 -19.42
C VAL A 216 2.47 -19.59 -18.73
N SER A 217 2.13 -18.30 -18.64
CA SER A 217 0.86 -17.88 -18.01
C SER A 217 -0.38 -18.36 -18.77
N THR A 218 -0.31 -18.43 -20.11
CA THR A 218 -1.39 -18.94 -20.96
C THR A 218 -1.57 -20.45 -20.77
N GLU A 219 -0.47 -21.20 -20.68
CA GLU A 219 -0.48 -22.64 -20.41
C GLU A 219 -1.02 -22.95 -19.01
N LEU A 220 -0.60 -22.22 -17.98
CA LEU A 220 -1.14 -22.38 -16.61
C LEU A 220 -2.66 -22.17 -16.60
N LEU A 221 -3.17 -21.15 -17.31
CA LEU A 221 -4.61 -20.92 -17.44
C LEU A 221 -5.31 -22.05 -18.19
N ARG A 222 -4.69 -22.62 -19.23
CA ARG A 222 -5.23 -23.76 -19.98
C ARG A 222 -5.33 -25.01 -19.10
N ILE A 223 -4.30 -25.30 -18.31
CA ILE A 223 -4.28 -26.44 -17.37
C ILE A 223 -5.35 -26.23 -16.30
N LEU A 224 -5.48 -25.02 -15.75
CA LEU A 224 -6.47 -24.71 -14.73
C LEU A 224 -7.92 -24.86 -15.24
N ARG A 225 -8.16 -24.59 -16.52
CA ARG A 225 -9.48 -24.77 -17.18
C ARG A 225 -9.80 -26.22 -17.52
N THR A 226 -8.79 -27.05 -17.77
CA THR A 226 -9.00 -28.46 -18.11
C THR A 226 -9.44 -29.23 -16.86
N PRO A 227 -10.62 -29.89 -16.82
CA PRO A 227 -11.00 -30.71 -15.68
C PRO A 227 -10.08 -31.94 -15.57
N PRO A 228 -9.80 -32.46 -14.36
CA PRO A 228 -9.06 -33.70 -14.22
C PRO A 228 -9.84 -34.82 -14.92
N SER A 229 -9.19 -35.56 -15.81
CA SER A 229 -9.75 -36.78 -16.40
C SER A 229 -9.95 -37.79 -15.27
N GLN A 230 -11.21 -38.08 -14.94
CA GLN A 230 -11.60 -39.10 -13.97
C GLN A 230 -11.26 -40.51 -14.47
#